data_AF-A0A9E3PIQ8-F1
#
_entry.id   AF-A0A9E3PIQ8-F1
#
_cell.length_a   1.000
_cell.length_b   1.000
_cell.length_c   1.000
_cell.angle_alpha   90.00
_cell.angle_beta   90.00
_cell.angle_gamma   90.00
#
_symmetry.space_group_name_H-M   'P 1'
#
loop_
_entity.id
_entity.type
_entity.pdbx_description
1 polymer ?
#
loop_
_entity_poly.entity_id
_entity_poly.type
_entity_poly.pdbx_seq_one_letter_code
_entity_poly.pdbx_strand_id
1 'polypeptide(L)'
;MPLASLGSSWGKGTGRGQSSGTISKLAPSSQPEDHPFVGATVAEVEQGLILATLDYCEGNRTSAARILGISLRSLHNKLTSYNAAGMSVPAPRPRTR
;
A
#
# COMPACT_ATOMS: atom_id res chain seq x y z
N MET A 1 -31.24 45.14 0.99
CA MET A 1 -32.71 45.00 1.10
C MET A 1 -33.13 43.88 0.14
N PRO A 2 -34.01 42.89 0.46
CA PRO A 2 -34.75 42.51 1.70
C PRO A 2 -34.28 41.13 2.27
N LEU A 3 -34.40 40.73 3.54
CA LEU A 3 -35.52 40.49 4.50
C LEU A 3 -36.29 39.16 4.35
N ALA A 4 -36.09 38.25 5.33
CA ALA A 4 -37.03 37.31 5.98
C ALA A 4 -36.20 36.17 6.61
N SER A 5 -36.16 35.85 7.91
CA SER A 5 -37.11 35.91 9.03
C SER A 5 -38.39 35.09 8.85
N LEU A 6 -38.31 33.81 9.21
CA LEU A 6 -39.27 32.97 9.95
C LEU A 6 -38.72 31.54 9.82
N GLY A 7 -38.43 30.78 10.87
CA GLY A 7 -39.23 30.57 12.06
C GLY A 7 -39.68 29.11 12.01
N SER A 8 -39.35 28.34 13.04
CA SER A 8 -40.24 27.35 13.67
C SER A 8 -39.43 26.43 14.57
N SER A 9 -39.50 26.78 15.85
CA SER A 9 -39.23 25.93 17.00
C SER A 9 -39.93 24.59 16.85
N TRP A 10 -39.15 23.51 16.75
CA TRP A 10 -39.63 22.14 16.85
C TRP A 10 -39.22 21.53 18.20
N GLY A 11 -40.25 21.24 18.99
CA GLY A 11 -40.38 20.00 19.77
C GLY A 11 -39.27 19.63 20.75
N LYS A 12 -39.45 20.03 22.01
CA LYS A 12 -38.87 19.32 23.17
C LYS A 12 -39.41 17.90 23.22
N GLY A 13 -38.56 16.91 22.93
CA GLY A 13 -38.75 15.50 23.25
C GLY A 13 -37.72 15.06 24.28
N THR A 14 -38.10 15.01 25.56
CA THR A 14 -37.27 14.47 26.64
C THR A 14 -37.45 12.96 26.70
N GLY A 15 -36.48 12.21 26.17
CA GLY A 15 -36.39 10.76 26.30
C GLY A 15 -35.02 10.36 26.82
N ARG A 16 -34.82 10.47 28.14
CA ARG A 16 -33.61 10.04 28.85
C ARG A 16 -33.63 8.51 28.99
N GLY A 17 -33.08 7.81 28.00
CA GLY A 17 -32.72 6.40 28.09
C GLY A 17 -31.25 6.26 28.45
N GLN A 18 -30.96 5.99 29.72
CA GLN A 18 -29.63 5.62 30.18
C GLN A 18 -29.43 4.12 29.91
N SER A 19 -28.61 3.77 28.93
CA SER A 19 -27.91 2.48 28.94
C SER A 19 -26.42 2.77 28.92
N SER A 20 -25.84 2.74 30.11
CA SER A 20 -24.41 2.83 30.35
C SER A 20 -23.78 1.55 29.82
N GLY A 21 -23.26 1.64 28.60
CA GLY A 21 -22.42 0.64 27.98
C GLY A 21 -21.26 1.39 27.34
N THR A 22 -20.27 1.78 28.15
CA THR A 22 -18.96 2.15 27.63
C THR A 22 -18.37 0.91 26.98
N ILE A 23 -18.65 0.73 25.69
CA ILE A 23 -17.78 -0.02 24.79
C ILE A 23 -16.48 0.76 24.75
N SER A 24 -15.61 0.51 25.74
CA SER A 24 -14.21 0.86 25.66
C SER A 24 -13.75 0.36 24.30
N LYS A 25 -13.37 1.30 23.43
CA LYS A 25 -12.74 1.00 22.16
C LYS A 25 -11.50 0.18 22.50
N LEU A 26 -11.60 -1.15 22.38
CA LEU A 26 -10.45 -2.03 22.43
C LEU A 26 -9.54 -1.54 21.31
N ALA A 27 -8.45 -0.87 21.71
CA ALA A 27 -7.36 -0.62 20.80
C ALA A 27 -6.97 -1.98 20.20
N PRO A 28 -6.87 -2.12 18.86
CA PRO A 28 -6.29 -3.32 18.31
C PRO A 28 -4.90 -3.43 18.93
N SER A 29 -4.69 -4.47 19.73
CA SER A 29 -3.37 -4.84 20.21
C SER A 29 -2.54 -5.04 18.95
N SER A 30 -1.57 -4.16 18.71
CA SER A 30 -0.65 -4.18 17.58
C SER A 30 0.23 -5.42 17.65
N GLN A 31 -0.32 -6.59 17.31
CA GLN A 31 0.46 -7.73 16.89
C GLN A 31 0.80 -7.46 15.43
N PRO A 32 2.08 -7.49 15.03
CA PRO A 32 2.44 -7.36 13.62
C PRO A 32 1.82 -8.56 12.90
N GLU A 33 0.83 -8.29 12.05
CA GLU A 33 0.15 -9.28 11.22
C GLU A 33 1.21 -10.10 10.45
N ASP A 34 1.18 -11.43 10.58
CA ASP A 34 2.17 -12.38 10.03
C ASP A 34 2.31 -12.35 8.49
N HIS A 35 1.55 -11.48 7.80
CA HIS A 35 1.35 -11.49 6.36
C HIS A 35 1.45 -10.06 5.80
N PRO A 36 2.67 -9.52 5.62
CA PRO A 36 2.91 -8.11 5.26
C PRO A 36 2.41 -7.71 3.86
N PHE A 37 1.82 -8.64 3.11
CA PHE A 37 1.35 -8.45 1.74
C PHE A 37 -0.18 -8.50 1.60
N VAL A 38 -0.92 -8.83 2.66
CA VAL A 38 -2.39 -8.91 2.60
C VAL A 38 -2.98 -7.51 2.43
N GLY A 39 -3.81 -7.33 1.39
CA GLY A 39 -4.39 -6.03 1.02
C GLY A 39 -3.64 -5.30 -0.10
N ALA A 40 -2.44 -5.76 -0.46
CA ALA A 40 -1.74 -5.29 -1.66
C ALA A 40 -2.14 -6.12 -2.88
N THR A 41 -2.13 -5.48 -4.05
CA THR A 41 -2.30 -6.19 -5.32
C THR A 41 -1.08 -7.06 -5.62
N VAL A 42 -1.26 -8.11 -6.41
CA VAL A 42 -0.14 -8.95 -6.86
C VAL A 42 0.92 -8.12 -7.58
N ALA A 43 0.51 -7.11 -8.35
CA ALA A 43 1.42 -6.22 -9.06
C ALA A 43 2.31 -5.41 -8.10
N GLU A 44 1.76 -4.87 -7.01
CA GLU A 44 2.51 -4.11 -6.00
C GLU A 44 3.48 -5.02 -5.24
N VAL A 45 3.03 -6.21 -4.84
CA VAL A 45 3.86 -7.20 -4.14
C VAL A 45 5.01 -7.65 -5.04
N GLU A 46 4.70 -8.00 -6.30
CA GLU A 46 5.67 -8.41 -7.30
C GLU A 46 6.71 -7.31 -7.56
N GLN A 47 6.26 -6.06 -7.72
CA GLN A 47 7.13 -4.93 -7.94
C GLN A 47 8.07 -4.71 -6.74
N GLY A 48 7.53 -4.67 -5.52
CA GLY A 48 8.33 -4.52 -4.31
C GLY A 48 9.37 -5.62 -4.16
N LEU A 49 8.97 -6.87 -4.43
CA LEU A 49 9.85 -8.03 -4.38
C LEU A 49 10.98 -7.96 -5.44
N ILE A 50 10.67 -7.53 -6.66
CA ILE A 50 11.66 -7.37 -7.73
C ILE A 50 12.68 -6.29 -7.39
N LEU A 51 12.23 -5.14 -6.90
CA LEU A 51 13.13 -4.04 -6.55
C LEU A 51 14.01 -4.38 -5.35
N ALA A 52 13.45 -5.01 -4.30
CA ALA A 52 14.20 -5.46 -3.14
C ALA A 52 15.24 -6.53 -3.49
N THR A 53 14.90 -7.49 -4.35
CA THR A 53 15.86 -8.52 -4.79
C THR A 53 16.95 -7.95 -5.70
N LEU A 54 16.63 -6.95 -6.51
CA LEU A 54 17.63 -6.20 -7.27
C LEU A 54 18.58 -5.47 -6.35
N ASP A 55 18.09 -4.80 -5.31
CA ASP A 55 18.92 -4.13 -4.31
C ASP A 55 19.80 -5.12 -3.53
N TYR A 56 19.24 -6.28 -3.15
CA TYR A 56 19.99 -7.37 -2.52
C TYR A 56 21.10 -7.94 -3.43
N CYS A 57 20.86 -8.03 -4.74
CA CYS A 57 21.87 -8.38 -5.74
C CYS A 57 22.69 -7.17 -6.19
N GLU A 58 22.43 -6.02 -5.55
CA GLU A 58 22.99 -4.71 -5.78
C GLU A 58 22.95 -4.27 -7.26
N GLY A 59 21.95 -4.72 -8.03
CA GLY A 59 21.73 -4.40 -9.44
C GLY A 59 22.17 -5.48 -10.44
N ASN A 60 22.64 -6.65 -9.98
CA ASN A 60 22.90 -7.80 -10.86
C ASN A 60 21.59 -8.51 -11.25
N ARG A 61 21.07 -8.16 -12.44
CA ARG A 61 19.82 -8.70 -12.99
C ARG A 61 19.84 -10.22 -13.19
N THR A 62 20.97 -10.81 -13.54
CA THR A 62 21.08 -12.26 -13.75
C THR A 62 20.90 -13.02 -12.43
N SER A 63 21.55 -12.54 -11.36
CA SER A 63 21.39 -13.11 -10.02
C SER A 63 19.97 -12.90 -9.49
N ALA A 64 19.41 -11.69 -9.64
CA ALA A 64 18.05 -11.40 -9.19
C ALA A 64 17.02 -12.29 -9.90
N ALA A 65 17.11 -12.47 -11.23
CA ALA A 65 16.22 -13.36 -11.97
C ALA A 65 16.29 -14.80 -11.47
N ARG A 66 17.50 -15.29 -11.14
CA ARG A 66 17.70 -16.63 -10.59
C ARG A 66 17.07 -16.78 -9.19
N ILE A 67 17.21 -15.78 -8.33
CA ILE A 67 16.59 -15.78 -6.98
C ILE A 67 15.07 -15.76 -7.07
N LEU A 68 14.51 -14.92 -7.96
CA LEU A 68 13.08 -14.80 -8.17
C LEU A 68 12.45 -16.00 -8.90
N GLY A 69 13.26 -16.89 -9.50
CA GLY A 69 12.77 -18.03 -10.26
C GLY A 69 12.09 -17.66 -11.58
N ILE A 70 12.39 -16.50 -12.17
CA ILE A 70 11.85 -16.06 -13.46
C ILE A 70 12.93 -15.98 -14.53
N SER A 71 12.53 -16.02 -15.80
CA SER A 71 13.48 -15.81 -16.89
C SER A 71 14.04 -14.37 -16.87
N LEU A 72 15.31 -14.21 -17.27
CA LEU A 72 15.94 -12.89 -17.39
C LEU A 72 15.15 -11.97 -18.33
N ARG A 73 14.54 -12.53 -19.39
CA ARG A 73 13.65 -11.78 -20.31
C ARG A 73 12.43 -11.22 -19.57
N SER A 74 11.77 -12.03 -18.76
CA SER A 74 10.62 -11.57 -17.96
C SER A 74 11.03 -10.46 -17.00
N LEU A 75 12.16 -10.61 -16.30
CA LEU A 75 12.70 -9.56 -15.44
C LEU A 75 12.95 -8.27 -16.23
N HIS A 76 13.60 -8.35 -17.39
CA HIS A 76 13.85 -7.18 -18.24
C HIS A 76 12.56 -6.50 -18.68
N ASN A 77 11.56 -7.26 -19.14
CA ASN A 77 10.27 -6.72 -19.56
C ASN A 77 9.60 -5.94 -18.43
N LYS A 78 9.58 -6.49 -17.22
CA LYS A 78 9.01 -5.82 -16.04
C LYS A 78 9.74 -4.52 -15.71
N LEU A 79 11.08 -4.54 -15.74
CA LEU A 79 11.88 -3.33 -15.49
C LEU A 79 11.64 -2.25 -16.56
N THR A 80 11.47 -2.63 -17.83
CA THR A 80 11.08 -1.70 -18.88
C THR A 80 9.70 -1.11 -18.63
N SER A 81 8.73 -1.93 -18.20
CA SER A 81 7.39 -1.45 -17.84
C SER A 81 7.41 -0.50 -16.64
N TYR A 82 8.18 -0.79 -15.60
CA TYR A 82 8.32 0.10 -14.43
C TYR A 82 8.96 1.43 -14.81
N ASN A 83 10.01 1.41 -15.65
CA ASN A 83 10.62 2.63 -16.16
C ASN A 83 9.64 3.44 -17.02
N ALA A 84 8.84 2.78 -17.87
CA ALA A 84 7.81 3.45 -18.67
C ALA A 84 6.68 4.05 -17.82
N ALA A 85 6.39 3.44 -16.66
CA ALA A 85 5.48 3.98 -15.66
C ALA A 85 6.09 5.11 -14.80
N GLY A 86 7.31 5.56 -15.10
CA GLY A 86 7.99 6.64 -14.39
C GLY A 86 8.61 6.25 -13.05
N MET A 87 8.78 4.96 -12.79
CA MET A 87 9.38 4.48 -11.54
C MET A 87 10.90 4.51 -11.61
N SER A 88 11.54 4.87 -10.49
CA SER A 88 12.99 4.80 -10.35
C SER A 88 13.45 3.34 -10.22
N VAL A 89 13.92 2.77 -11.33
CA VAL A 89 14.51 1.43 -11.37
C VAL A 89 16.03 1.56 -11.19
N PRO A 90 16.67 0.78 -10.31
CA PRO A 90 18.11 0.82 -10.13
C PRO A 90 18.84 0.51 -11.44
N ALA A 91 19.88 1.31 -11.73
CA ALA A 91 20.66 1.19 -12.94
C ALA A 91 21.34 -0.20 -13.02
N PRO A 92 21.43 -0.81 -14.22
CA PRO A 92 22.17 -2.05 -14.39
C PRO A 92 23.63 -1.82 -14.02
N ARG A 93 24.20 -2.78 -13.29
CA ARG A 93 25.63 -2.74 -13.03
C ARG A 93 26.42 -3.08 -14.29
N PRO A 94 27.46 -2.31 -14.64
CA PRO A 94 28.34 -2.66 -15.73
C PRO A 94 29.05 -3.97 -15.39
N ARG A 95 29.11 -4.90 -16.34
CA ARG A 95 29.96 -6.08 -16.23
C ARG A 95 31.41 -5.60 -16.33
N THR A 96 32.03 -5.33 -15.19
CA THR A 96 33.48 -5.33 -15.10
C THR A 96 33.97 -6.74 -15.45
N ARG A 97 34.89 -6.81 -16.40
CA ARG A 97 35.43 -8.04 -16.98
C ARG A 97 36.75 -8.37 -16.33
#